data_AF-A0A7Y4VYF1-F1
#
_entry.id   AF-A0A7Y4VYF1-F1
#
_cell.length_a   1.000
_cell.length_b   1.000
_cell.length_c   1.000
_cell.angle_alpha   90.00
_cell.angle_beta   90.00
_cell.angle_gamma   90.00
#
_symmetry.space_group_name_H-M   'P 1'
#
loop_
_entity.id
_entity.type
_entity.pdbx_description
1 polymer ?
#
loop_
_entity_poly.entity_id
_entity_poly.type
_entity_poly.pdbx_seq_one_letter_code
_entity_poly.pdbx_strand_id
1 'polypeptide(L)'
;MDLSDGFRIDEPPVMVPWSVSENELGHLFGPVLRHVTAKYWTARVRVLGGLECNLGFHFRGNRGQLSELEFFRDSYDDQAESFTGFQRHFEAAFGAPTETQPGTEGFPSYRWLVPGAEIIHLIVDRFGPEEHMRIRRSGAA
;
A
#
# COMPACT_ATOMS: atom_id res chain seq x y z
N MET A 1 7.65 -4.73 11.23
CA MET A 1 6.49 -5.62 10.90
C MET A 1 6.96 -6.66 9.89
N ASP A 2 6.45 -7.90 9.96
CA ASP A 2 6.74 -8.95 8.97
C ASP A 2 5.63 -8.97 7.90
N LEU A 3 6.02 -9.09 6.62
CA LEU A 3 5.13 -9.12 5.47
C LEU A 3 5.14 -10.48 4.74
N SER A 4 5.74 -11.53 5.30
CA SER A 4 5.77 -12.85 4.65
C SER A 4 4.37 -13.40 4.36
N ASP A 5 3.44 -13.19 5.29
CA ASP A 5 2.13 -13.85 5.29
C ASP A 5 1.00 -12.93 4.83
N GLY A 6 1.19 -11.61 4.93
CA GLY A 6 0.20 -10.61 4.55
C GLY A 6 0.44 -9.25 5.20
N PHE A 7 -0.62 -8.47 5.35
CA PHE A 7 -0.58 -7.13 5.93
C PHE A 7 -1.65 -6.95 7.01
N ARG A 8 -1.26 -6.36 8.14
CA ARG A 8 -2.17 -6.09 9.26
C ARG A 8 -2.72 -4.68 9.17
N ILE A 9 -4.02 -4.57 9.37
CA ILE A 9 -4.76 -3.32 9.42
C ILE A 9 -5.22 -3.11 10.87
N ASP A 10 -5.10 -1.87 11.34
CA ASP A 10 -5.44 -1.51 12.70
C ASP A 10 -6.96 -1.31 12.81
N GLU A 11 -7.57 -0.60 11.85
CA GLU A 11 -9.03 -0.42 11.77
C GLU A 11 -9.55 -0.50 10.32
N PRO A 12 -10.53 -1.40 10.03
CA PRO A 12 -11.00 -2.46 10.93
C PRO A 12 -9.86 -3.45 11.26
N PRO A 13 -9.81 -4.01 12.49
CA PRO A 13 -8.70 -4.85 12.91
C PRO A 13 -8.73 -6.19 12.18
N VAL A 14 -7.92 -6.31 11.13
CA VAL A 14 -7.89 -7.50 10.26
C VAL A 14 -6.48 -7.79 9.76
N MET A 15 -6.18 -9.08 9.59
CA MET A 15 -5.00 -9.54 8.87
C MET A 15 -5.42 -9.91 7.45
N VAL A 16 -4.84 -9.28 6.45
CA VAL A 16 -5.10 -9.56 5.03
C VAL A 16 -3.98 -10.45 4.51
N PRO A 17 -4.19 -11.77 4.36
CA PRO A 17 -3.15 -12.67 3.89
C PRO A 17 -2.92 -12.48 2.38
N TRP A 18 -1.69 -12.67 1.91
CA TRP A 18 -1.40 -12.61 0.47
C TRP A 18 -2.13 -13.67 -0.36
N SER A 19 -2.59 -14.74 0.28
CA SER A 19 -3.38 -15.80 -0.35
C SER A 19 -4.88 -15.48 -0.46
N VAL A 20 -5.33 -14.35 0.08
CA VAL A 20 -6.75 -13.97 0.07
C VAL A 20 -7.25 -13.90 -1.37
N SER A 21 -8.44 -14.45 -1.61
CA SER A 21 -9.21 -14.26 -2.84
C SER A 21 -10.09 -13.01 -2.77
N GLU A 22 -10.59 -12.54 -3.91
CA GLU A 22 -11.51 -11.39 -3.95
C GLU A 22 -12.77 -11.63 -3.09
N ASN A 23 -13.29 -12.85 -3.07
CA ASN A 23 -14.47 -13.20 -2.27
C ASN A 23 -14.15 -13.19 -0.76
N GLU A 24 -13.02 -13.76 -0.35
CA GLU A 24 -12.59 -13.73 1.06
C GLU A 24 -12.31 -12.31 1.53
N LEU A 25 -11.75 -11.45 0.67
CA LEU A 25 -11.56 -10.04 0.98
C LEU A 25 -12.90 -9.35 1.26
N GLY A 26 -13.94 -9.66 0.48
CA GLY A 26 -15.31 -9.22 0.73
C GLY A 26 -15.84 -9.62 2.10
N HIS A 27 -15.53 -10.83 2.57
CA HIS A 27 -15.91 -11.28 3.91
C HIS A 27 -15.13 -10.57 5.03
N LEU A 28 -13.86 -10.24 4.81
CA LEU A 28 -13.00 -9.57 5.80
C LEU A 28 -13.44 -8.14 6.11
N PHE A 29 -13.88 -7.40 5.09
CA PHE A 29 -14.23 -5.99 5.21
C PHE A 29 -15.74 -5.74 5.20
N GLY A 30 -16.53 -6.67 4.63
CA GLY A 30 -17.96 -6.50 4.49
C GLY A 30 -18.30 -5.20 3.73
N PRO A 31 -19.19 -4.35 4.27
CA PRO A 31 -19.73 -3.21 3.54
C PRO A 31 -18.72 -2.06 3.32
N VAL A 32 -17.57 -2.05 4.00
CA VAL A 32 -16.57 -0.98 3.83
C VAL A 32 -15.69 -1.20 2.60
N LEU A 33 -15.72 -2.41 2.02
CA LEU A 33 -14.99 -2.73 0.80
C LEU A 33 -15.74 -2.20 -0.42
N ARG A 34 -15.04 -1.44 -1.26
CA ARG A 34 -15.57 -0.89 -2.50
C ARG A 34 -14.92 -1.60 -3.69
N HIS A 35 -15.73 -2.13 -4.58
CA HIS A 35 -15.26 -2.59 -5.90
C HIS A 35 -14.99 -1.38 -6.79
N VAL A 36 -13.79 -1.27 -7.35
CA VAL A 36 -13.45 -0.19 -8.31
C VAL A 36 -13.55 -0.70 -9.74
N THR A 37 -12.85 -1.78 -10.03
CA THR A 37 -12.89 -2.49 -11.31
C THR A 37 -12.43 -3.93 -11.09
N ALA A 38 -12.50 -4.76 -12.13
CA ALA A 38 -12.06 -6.15 -12.06
C ALA A 38 -10.65 -6.24 -11.45
N LYS A 39 -10.48 -7.10 -10.44
CA LYS A 39 -9.21 -7.31 -9.72
C LYS A 39 -8.70 -6.10 -8.92
N TYR A 40 -9.54 -5.10 -8.69
CA TYR A 40 -9.17 -3.92 -7.91
C TYR A 40 -10.30 -3.47 -6.96
N TRP A 41 -9.98 -3.54 -5.67
CA TRP A 41 -10.87 -3.18 -4.57
C TRP A 41 -10.21 -2.12 -3.69
N THR A 42 -11.00 -1.32 -2.98
CA THR A 42 -10.47 -0.32 -2.05
C THR A 42 -11.24 -0.31 -0.73
N ALA A 43 -10.59 0.06 0.35
CA ALA A 43 -11.23 0.33 1.64
C ALA A 43 -10.53 1.50 2.34
N ARG A 44 -11.30 2.33 3.06
CA ARG A 44 -10.73 3.32 3.97
C ARG A 44 -10.33 2.62 5.27
N VAL A 45 -9.09 2.83 5.71
CA VAL A 45 -8.50 2.08 6.83
C VAL A 45 -7.62 2.97 7.70
N ARG A 46 -7.32 2.47 8.91
CA ARG A 46 -6.20 2.92 9.74
C ARG A 46 -5.16 1.82 9.83
N VAL A 47 -3.89 2.16 9.60
CA VAL A 47 -2.76 1.21 9.54
C VAL A 47 -1.53 1.80 10.22
N LEU A 48 -0.51 0.97 10.45
CA LEU A 48 0.84 1.41 10.87
C LEU A 48 0.83 2.39 12.06
N GLY A 49 -0.01 2.11 13.07
CA GLY A 49 -0.04 2.90 14.30
C GLY A 49 -0.70 4.26 14.14
N GLY A 50 -1.68 4.40 13.25
CA GLY A 50 -2.53 5.59 13.16
C GLY A 50 -2.61 6.27 11.80
N LEU A 51 -1.94 5.74 10.77
CA LEU A 51 -2.04 6.26 9.41
C LEU A 51 -3.43 5.99 8.84
N GLU A 52 -4.21 7.04 8.66
CA GLU A 52 -5.48 6.98 7.93
C GLU A 52 -5.24 7.16 6.43
N CYS A 53 -5.71 6.21 5.63
CA CYS A 53 -5.61 6.26 4.17
C CYS A 53 -6.68 5.39 3.53
N ASN A 54 -6.77 5.44 2.20
CA ASN A 54 -7.38 4.39 1.42
C ASN A 54 -6.33 3.32 1.12
N LEU A 55 -6.75 2.06 1.20
CA LEU A 55 -5.95 0.90 0.84
C LEU A 55 -6.59 0.22 -0.37
N GLY A 56 -5.83 0.16 -1.45
CA GLY A 56 -6.15 -0.54 -2.68
C GLY A 56 -5.59 -1.96 -2.68
N PHE A 57 -6.42 -2.93 -3.07
CA PHE A 57 -6.08 -4.35 -3.15
C PHE A 57 -6.05 -4.77 -4.62
N HIS A 58 -4.86 -5.05 -5.14
CA HIS A 58 -4.64 -5.43 -6.53
C HIS A 58 -4.43 -6.93 -6.67
N PHE A 59 -5.32 -7.58 -7.41
CA PHE A 59 -5.27 -9.01 -7.68
C PHE A 59 -4.65 -9.30 -9.06
N ARG A 60 -3.76 -10.29 -9.15
CA ARG A 60 -3.10 -10.68 -10.41
C ARG A 60 -3.12 -12.19 -10.61
N GLY A 61 -2.73 -12.60 -11.83
CA GLY A 61 -2.69 -13.99 -12.26
C GLY A 61 -4.06 -14.58 -12.60
N ASN A 62 -4.03 -15.84 -13.08
CA ASN A 62 -5.24 -16.58 -13.47
C ASN A 62 -6.08 -17.02 -12.27
N ARG A 63 -5.47 -17.13 -11.08
CA ARG A 63 -6.15 -17.52 -9.83
C ARG A 63 -6.63 -16.32 -9.00
N GLY A 64 -6.42 -15.08 -9.46
CA GLY A 64 -6.87 -13.87 -8.76
C GLY A 64 -6.28 -13.76 -7.36
N GLN A 65 -4.95 -13.74 -7.25
CA GLN A 65 -4.25 -13.66 -5.96
C GLN A 65 -3.85 -12.22 -5.66
N LEU A 66 -3.93 -11.81 -4.38
CA LEU A 66 -3.46 -10.52 -3.94
C LEU A 66 -1.96 -10.39 -4.20
N SER A 67 -1.58 -9.32 -4.90
CA SER A 67 -0.22 -9.11 -5.40
C SER A 67 0.37 -7.77 -4.96
N GLU A 68 -0.47 -6.76 -4.77
CA GLU A 68 -0.05 -5.42 -4.40
C GLU A 68 -1.10 -4.77 -3.51
N LEU A 69 -0.60 -4.02 -2.52
CA LEU A 69 -1.35 -3.07 -1.72
C LEU A 69 -0.91 -1.67 -2.11
N GLU A 70 -1.87 -0.80 -2.39
CA GLU A 70 -1.64 0.59 -2.77
C GLU A 70 -2.24 1.52 -1.71
N PHE A 71 -1.45 2.45 -1.20
CA PHE A 71 -1.83 3.38 -0.16
C PHE A 71 -1.99 4.75 -0.80
N PHE A 72 -3.15 5.37 -0.61
CA PHE A 72 -3.45 6.66 -1.23
C PHE A 72 -4.43 7.49 -0.40
N ARG A 73 -4.49 8.79 -0.69
CA ARG A 73 -5.43 9.75 -0.08
C ARG A 73 -6.51 10.16 -1.05
N ASP A 74 -7.58 10.76 -0.52
CA ASP A 74 -8.67 11.32 -1.33
C ASP A 74 -8.24 12.62 -2.04
N SER A 75 -7.34 13.40 -1.44
CA SER A 75 -6.70 14.57 -2.04
C SER A 75 -5.23 14.67 -1.63
N TYR A 76 -4.47 15.42 -2.43
CA TYR A 76 -3.04 15.71 -2.23
C TYR A 76 -2.81 17.22 -2.29
N ASP A 77 -3.69 18.00 -1.64
CA ASP A 77 -3.62 19.47 -1.63
C ASP A 77 -2.28 19.95 -1.05
N ASP A 78 -1.72 19.21 -0.09
CA ASP A 78 -0.34 19.31 0.35
C ASP A 78 0.39 17.97 0.12
N GLN A 79 1.02 17.85 -1.04
CA GLN A 79 1.78 16.65 -1.41
C GLN A 79 2.99 16.43 -0.49
N ALA A 80 3.61 17.49 0.02
CA ALA A 80 4.76 17.36 0.89
C ALA A 80 4.37 16.82 2.28
N GLU A 81 3.24 17.27 2.82
CA GLU A 81 2.66 16.73 4.03
C GLU A 81 2.25 15.27 3.85
N SER A 82 1.58 14.93 2.74
CA SER A 82 1.18 13.57 2.45
C SER A 82 2.38 12.62 2.41
N PHE A 83 3.39 12.97 1.61
CA PHE A 83 4.63 12.23 1.43
C PHE A 83 5.37 12.04 2.77
N THR A 84 5.56 13.12 3.52
CA THR A 84 6.21 13.04 4.83
C THR A 84 5.42 12.18 5.81
N GLY A 85 4.08 12.26 5.75
CA GLY A 85 3.17 11.45 6.56
C GLY A 85 3.34 9.96 6.27
N PHE A 86 3.25 9.55 5.00
CA PHE A 86 3.47 8.15 4.63
C PHE A 86 4.86 7.69 5.02
N GLN A 87 5.90 8.47 4.69
CA GLN A 87 7.28 8.12 5.01
C GLN A 87 7.48 7.86 6.51
N ARG A 88 7.01 8.76 7.37
CA ARG A 88 7.15 8.64 8.82
C ARG A 88 6.51 7.36 9.36
N HIS A 89 5.29 7.03 8.91
CA HIS A 89 4.58 5.85 9.39
C HIS A 89 5.25 4.55 8.93
N PHE A 90 5.76 4.51 7.70
CA PHE A 90 6.47 3.34 7.19
C PHE A 90 7.85 3.18 7.82
N GLU A 91 8.59 4.26 8.04
CA GLU A 91 9.87 4.19 8.77
C GLU A 91 9.67 3.73 10.21
N ALA A 92 8.61 4.18 10.89
CA ALA A 92 8.28 3.71 12.22
C ALA A 92 7.96 2.19 12.25
N ALA A 93 7.36 1.65 11.20
CA ALA A 93 6.93 0.25 11.14
C ALA A 93 8.00 -0.73 10.60
N PHE A 94 8.85 -0.26 9.69
CA PHE A 94 9.80 -1.07 8.93
C PHE A 94 11.27 -0.65 9.11
N GLY A 95 11.53 0.46 9.81
CA GLY A 95 12.87 1.06 9.90
C GLY A 95 13.21 1.91 8.67
N ALA A 96 14.47 2.35 8.59
CA ALA A 96 14.95 3.13 7.45
C ALA A 96 14.83 2.35 6.12
N PRO A 97 14.60 3.05 4.99
CA PRO A 97 14.58 2.43 3.68
C PRO A 97 15.91 1.73 3.36
N THR A 98 15.82 0.61 2.65
CA THR A 98 17.00 -0.13 2.17
C THR A 98 17.74 0.65 1.09
N GLU A 99 16.98 1.35 0.24
CA GLU A 99 17.53 2.18 -0.84
C GLU A 99 16.82 3.53 -0.86
N THR A 100 17.62 4.58 -1.05
CA THR A 100 17.15 5.94 -1.29
C THR A 100 17.82 6.46 -2.56
N GLN A 101 17.03 7.01 -3.47
CA GLN A 101 17.51 7.58 -4.73
C GLN A 101 16.94 8.98 -4.92
N PRO A 102 17.60 9.85 -5.71
CA PRO A 102 16.95 11.06 -6.21
C PRO A 102 15.65 10.68 -6.95
N GLY A 103 14.53 11.32 -6.61
CA GLY A 103 13.26 11.18 -7.32
C GLY A 103 12.95 12.42 -8.16
N THR A 104 11.67 12.62 -8.46
CA THR A 104 11.16 13.78 -9.23
C THR A 104 10.43 14.76 -8.32
N GLU A 105 10.12 15.96 -8.82
CA GLU A 105 9.30 16.95 -8.10
C GLU A 105 9.84 17.38 -6.72
N GLY A 106 11.16 17.26 -6.52
CA GLY A 106 11.80 17.58 -5.25
C GLY A 106 11.68 16.51 -4.18
N PHE A 107 11.10 15.35 -4.50
CA PHE A 107 10.95 14.22 -3.59
C PHE A 107 11.97 13.12 -3.88
N PRO A 108 12.55 12.48 -2.86
CA PRO A 108 13.33 11.26 -3.03
C PRO A 108 12.44 10.07 -3.39
N SER A 109 13.04 9.02 -3.93
CA SER A 109 12.41 7.71 -4.09
C SER A 109 12.97 6.78 -3.02
N TYR A 110 12.10 6.12 -2.27
CA TYR A 110 12.45 5.17 -1.23
C TYR A 110 12.00 3.76 -1.55
N ARG A 111 12.78 2.79 -1.09
CA ARG A 111 12.48 1.38 -1.24
C ARG A 111 12.92 0.59 -0.01
N TRP A 112 12.05 -0.30 0.46
CA TRP A 112 12.37 -1.29 1.48
C TRP A 112 12.34 -2.68 0.85
N LEU A 113 13.40 -3.45 1.07
CA LEU A 113 13.44 -4.88 0.79
C LEU A 113 13.23 -5.61 2.10
N VAL A 114 12.03 -6.18 2.28
CA VAL A 114 11.67 -6.93 3.47
C VAL A 114 11.35 -8.38 3.10
N PRO A 115 11.42 -9.34 4.05
CA PRO A 115 11.05 -10.71 3.76
C PRO A 115 9.65 -10.81 3.15
N GLY A 116 9.56 -11.37 1.94
CA GLY A 116 8.30 -11.62 1.23
C GLY A 116 7.70 -10.44 0.47
N ALA A 117 8.23 -9.23 0.59
CA ALA A 117 7.67 -8.06 -0.08
C ALA A 117 8.70 -6.95 -0.38
N GLU A 118 8.33 -6.09 -1.30
CA GLU A 118 9.00 -4.83 -1.60
C GLU A 118 8.04 -3.68 -1.28
N ILE A 119 8.54 -2.64 -0.60
CA ILE A 119 7.80 -1.41 -0.35
C ILE A 119 8.42 -0.30 -1.19
N ILE A 120 7.59 0.49 -1.88
CA ILE A 120 8.03 1.59 -2.74
C ILE A 120 7.28 2.85 -2.33
N HIS A 121 8.03 3.95 -2.18
CA HIS A 121 7.48 5.29 -1.95
C HIS A 121 8.16 6.31 -2.87
N LEU A 122 7.42 6.91 -3.79
CA LEU A 122 7.96 7.90 -4.73
C LEU A 122 6.86 8.80 -5.30
N ILE A 123 7.26 9.92 -5.89
CA ILE A 123 6.41 10.73 -6.77
C ILE A 123 6.75 10.38 -8.22
N VAL A 124 5.74 10.22 -9.08
CA VAL A 124 5.89 10.15 -10.53
C VAL A 124 5.17 11.32 -11.17
N ASP A 125 5.79 12.00 -12.12
CA ASP A 125 5.06 12.93 -12.99
C ASP A 125 4.64 12.23 -14.30
N ARG A 126 3.33 12.08 -14.50
CA ARG A 126 2.74 11.55 -15.75
C ARG A 126 1.77 12.54 -16.37
N PHE A 127 0.90 13.10 -15.55
CA PHE A 127 -0.10 14.12 -15.91
C PHE A 127 -0.18 15.20 -14.82
N GLY A 128 0.91 15.40 -14.09
CA GLY A 128 0.95 15.98 -12.76
C GLY A 128 1.57 15.00 -11.76
N PRO A 129 1.95 15.48 -10.57
CA PRO A 129 2.69 14.69 -9.59
C PRO A 129 1.77 13.69 -8.89
N GLU A 130 2.03 12.40 -9.09
CA GLU A 130 1.29 11.28 -8.51
C GLU A 130 2.12 10.62 -7.41
N GLU A 131 1.58 10.59 -6.19
CA GLU A 131 2.20 9.89 -5.08
C GLU A 131 1.93 8.39 -5.14
N HIS A 132 3.01 7.61 -5.16
CA HIS A 132 2.97 6.16 -5.20
C HIS A 132 3.52 5.61 -3.89
N MET A 133 2.62 5.12 -3.04
CA MET A 133 2.98 4.35 -1.86
C MET A 133 2.42 2.94 -1.95
N ARG A 134 3.28 1.92 -2.04
CA ARG A 134 2.85 0.56 -2.39
C ARG A 134 3.66 -0.53 -1.69
N ILE A 135 3.02 -1.65 -1.40
CA ILE A 135 3.65 -2.91 -1.00
C ILE A 135 3.37 -3.94 -2.08
N ARG A 136 4.41 -4.54 -2.65
CA ARG A 136 4.33 -5.61 -3.64
C ARG A 136 4.82 -6.92 -3.06
N ARG A 137 4.05 -7.98 -3.22
CA ARG A 137 4.51 -9.33 -2.86
C ARG A 137 5.67 -9.73 -3.77
N SER A 138 6.77 -10.18 -3.18
CA SER A 138 7.90 -10.70 -3.95
C SER A 138 7.48 -11.97 -4.73
N GLY A 139 7.85 -12.05 -6.01
CA GLY A 139 7.55 -13.22 -6.86
C GLY A 139 6.15 -13.24 -7.49
N ALA A 140 5.36 -12.16 -7.36
CA ALA A 140 4.12 -11.98 -8.13
C ALA A 140 4.43 -11.55 -9.58
N ALA A 141 4.92 -12.50 -10.39
CA ALA A 141 5.05 -12.37 -11.84
C ALA A 141 3.80 -12.88 -12.56
#